data_AF-A0A8T3AV63-F1
#
_entry.id   AF-A0A8T3AV63-F1
#
_cell.length_a   1.000
_cell.length_b   1.000
_cell.length_c   1.000
_cell.angle_alpha   90.00
_cell.angle_beta   90.00
_cell.angle_gamma   90.00
#
_symmetry.space_group_name_H-M   'P 1'
#
loop_
_entity.id
_entity.type
_entity.pdbx_description
1 polymer ?
#
loop_
_entity_poly.entity_id
_entity_poly.type
_entity_poly.pdbx_seq_one_letter_code
_entity_poly.pdbx_strand_id
1 'polypeptide(L)'
;MAACLRVCLQSTLKILNSVMGLLGMAMIMYSLWMIRACLQQIGELSRGFSESSSSPSWFIFAFLGLGIFLCVLTCSGHIAAETINNHCLSCYAATLIFLLILEAAITADIFLNRNWEEAFPHDPTGRFNQFKEFVRSNSGLCKWIGLLVVAVQALSILLSMVLRALGPDQGEYDESDDDSLPARLPLLKNQAHITHAADRKFLGNNDSRIVQIDDTVSR
;
A
#
# COMPACT_ATOMS: atom_id res chain seq x y z
N MET A 1 -0.76 20.45 17.92
CA MET A 1 -0.21 20.78 16.58
C MET A 1 0.31 19.54 15.84
N ALA A 2 1.15 18.71 16.46
CA ALA A 2 1.70 17.50 15.81
C ALA A 2 0.63 16.47 15.36
N ALA A 3 -0.41 16.22 16.17
CA ALA A 3 -1.50 15.31 15.78
C ALA A 3 -2.31 15.82 14.57
N CYS A 4 -2.68 17.10 14.55
CA CYS A 4 -3.37 17.72 13.42
C CYS A 4 -2.53 17.67 12.13
N LEU A 5 -1.22 17.93 12.24
CA LEU A 5 -0.28 17.77 11.13
C LEU A 5 -0.30 16.33 10.60
N ARG A 6 -0.19 15.30 11.46
CA ARG A 6 -0.23 13.89 11.05
C ARG A 6 -1.50 13.54 10.29
N VAL A 7 -2.67 13.92 10.81
CA VAL A 7 -3.96 13.67 10.16
C VAL A 7 -4.00 14.32 8.79
N CYS A 8 -3.49 15.56 8.67
CA CYS A 8 -3.39 16.27 7.40
C CYS A 8 -2.46 15.56 6.41
N LEU A 9 -1.27 15.12 6.85
CA LEU A 9 -0.31 14.41 5.99
C LEU A 9 -0.85 13.05 5.55
N GLN A 10 -1.46 12.28 6.46
CA GLN A 10 -2.12 11.00 6.16
C GLN A 10 -3.25 11.18 5.15
N SER A 11 -4.12 12.16 5.36
CA SER A 11 -5.23 12.46 4.45
C SER A 11 -4.72 12.84 3.05
N THR A 12 -3.71 13.70 2.98
CA THR A 12 -3.10 14.11 1.70
C THR A 12 -2.50 12.91 0.96
N LEU A 13 -1.75 12.06 1.67
CA LEU A 13 -1.14 10.86 1.07
C LEU A 13 -2.21 9.86 0.59
N LYS A 14 -3.31 9.69 1.34
CA LYS A 14 -4.46 8.86 0.92
C LYS A 14 -5.13 9.42 -0.34
N ILE A 15 -5.34 10.73 -0.42
CA ILE A 15 -5.96 11.37 -1.60
C ILE A 15 -5.07 11.18 -2.84
N LEU A 16 -3.77 11.46 -2.72
CA LEU A 16 -2.81 11.27 -3.82
C LEU A 16 -2.79 9.82 -4.31
N ASN A 17 -2.71 8.86 -3.39
CA ASN A 17 -2.72 7.44 -3.74
C ASN A 17 -4.07 7.02 -4.37
N SER A 18 -5.20 7.52 -3.87
CA SER A 18 -6.52 7.22 -4.43
C SER A 18 -6.67 7.73 -5.87
N VAL A 19 -6.19 8.94 -6.17
CA VAL A 19 -6.18 9.49 -7.53
C VAL A 19 -5.34 8.63 -8.47
N MET A 20 -4.15 8.21 -8.03
CA MET A 20 -3.28 7.31 -8.80
C MET A 20 -3.92 5.93 -9.04
N GLY A 21 -4.66 5.42 -8.06
CA GLY A 21 -5.42 4.17 -8.19
C GLY A 21 -6.55 4.27 -9.21
N LEU A 22 -7.31 5.38 -9.19
CA LEU A 22 -8.34 5.64 -10.19
C LEU A 22 -7.74 5.72 -11.60
N LEU A 23 -6.59 6.39 -11.74
CA LEU A 23 -5.85 6.42 -13.01
C LEU A 23 -5.40 5.02 -13.44
N GLY A 24 -4.86 4.22 -12.52
CA GLY A 24 -4.48 2.83 -12.78
C GLY A 24 -5.66 1.96 -13.23
N MET A 25 -6.80 2.05 -12.57
CA MET A 25 -8.02 1.34 -12.95
C MET A 25 -8.54 1.77 -14.32
N ALA A 26 -8.52 3.07 -14.62
CA ALA A 26 -8.88 3.58 -15.94
C ALA A 26 -7.94 3.06 -17.04
N MET A 27 -6.64 3.03 -16.77
CA MET A 27 -5.64 2.46 -17.69
C MET A 27 -5.86 0.97 -17.95
N ILE A 28 -6.15 0.19 -16.90
CA ILE A 28 -6.46 -1.25 -17.03
C ILE A 28 -7.72 -1.43 -17.88
N MET A 29 -8.81 -0.72 -17.54
CA MET A 29 -10.08 -0.82 -18.27
C MET A 29 -9.90 -0.45 -19.74
N TYR A 30 -9.19 0.64 -20.03
CA TYR A 30 -8.88 1.05 -21.40
C TYR A 30 -8.03 0.03 -22.15
N SER A 31 -7.02 -0.55 -21.48
CA SER A 31 -6.17 -1.59 -22.09
C SER A 31 -6.95 -2.86 -22.39
N LEU A 32 -7.81 -3.31 -21.46
CA LEU A 32 -8.68 -4.46 -21.69
C LEU A 32 -9.68 -4.21 -22.82
N TRP A 33 -10.21 -2.99 -22.91
CA TRP A 33 -11.06 -2.59 -24.03
C TRP A 33 -10.30 -2.63 -25.36
N MET A 34 -9.06 -2.12 -25.41
CA MET A 34 -8.22 -2.21 -26.61
C MET A 34 -7.87 -3.65 -26.99
N ILE A 35 -7.60 -4.54 -26.02
CA ILE A 35 -7.38 -5.97 -26.27
C ILE A 35 -8.64 -6.59 -26.89
N ARG A 36 -9.82 -6.29 -26.34
CA ARG A 36 -11.10 -6.78 -26.87
C ARG A 36 -11.35 -6.28 -28.29
N ALA A 37 -11.13 -4.99 -28.55
CA ALA A 37 -11.27 -4.39 -29.88
C ALA A 37 -10.29 -5.01 -30.90
N CYS A 38 -9.04 -5.24 -30.48
CA CYS A 38 -8.03 -5.92 -31.30
C CYS A 38 -8.44 -7.37 -31.61
N LEU A 39 -8.94 -8.11 -30.62
CA LEU A 39 -9.43 -9.47 -30.80
C LEU A 39 -10.63 -9.55 -31.74
N GLN A 40 -11.55 -8.59 -31.65
CA GLN A 40 -12.71 -8.51 -32.55
C GLN A 40 -12.27 -8.31 -34.01
N GLN A 41 -11.32 -7.42 -34.26
CA GLN A 41 -10.79 -7.20 -35.62
C GLN A 41 -10.09 -8.45 -36.18
N ILE A 42 -9.33 -9.16 -35.34
CA ILE A 42 -8.69 -10.42 -35.75
C ILE A 42 -9.75 -11.50 -36.05
N GLY A 43 -10.84 -11.57 -35.28
CA GLY A 43 -11.94 -12.51 -35.55
C GLY A 43 -12.65 -12.27 -36.89
N GLU A 44 -12.81 -11.01 -37.29
CA GLU A 44 -13.37 -10.67 -38.61
C GLU A 44 -12.37 -10.90 -39.75
N LEU A 45 -11.08 -10.60 -39.53
CA LEU A 45 -10.02 -10.74 -40.52
C LEU A 45 -9.58 -12.21 -40.73
N SER A 46 -9.64 -13.03 -39.68
CA SER A 46 -9.32 -14.46 -39.70
C SER A 46 -10.29 -15.28 -40.55
N ARG A 47 -11.46 -14.73 -40.92
CA ARG A 47 -12.36 -15.34 -41.90
C ARG A 47 -11.87 -15.18 -43.35
N GLY A 48 -10.84 -14.37 -43.60
CA GLY A 48 -10.29 -14.10 -44.93
C GLY A 48 -8.78 -14.31 -45.08
N PHE A 49 -7.95 -14.09 -44.06
CA PHE A 49 -6.49 -14.14 -44.21
C PHE A 49 -5.82 -14.73 -42.96
N SER A 50 -5.41 -16.00 -43.08
CA SER A 50 -4.56 -16.69 -42.09
C SER A 50 -3.09 -16.58 -42.52
N GLU A 51 -2.51 -15.38 -42.54
CA GLU A 51 -1.05 -15.20 -42.57
C GLU A 51 -0.69 -13.71 -42.46
N SER A 52 -0.67 -13.20 -41.25
CA SER A 52 0.02 -11.96 -40.94
C SER A 52 0.27 -11.98 -39.44
N SER A 53 1.48 -12.39 -39.08
CA SER A 53 2.07 -12.27 -37.74
C SER A 53 2.08 -10.81 -37.32
N SER A 54 0.91 -10.31 -36.93
CA SER A 54 0.74 -9.00 -36.30
C SER A 54 1.35 -9.13 -34.92
N SER A 55 2.62 -8.72 -34.82
CA SER A 55 3.35 -8.71 -33.56
C SER A 55 2.45 -8.06 -32.50
N PRO A 56 2.26 -8.69 -31.33
CA PRO A 56 1.37 -8.13 -30.32
C PRO A 56 1.76 -6.68 -30.09
N SER A 57 0.80 -5.76 -30.17
CA SER A 57 1.07 -4.33 -29.98
C SER A 57 1.58 -4.14 -28.55
N TRP A 58 2.92 -4.18 -28.38
CA TRP A 58 3.64 -4.19 -27.11
C TRP A 58 3.20 -3.04 -26.20
N PHE A 59 2.78 -1.92 -26.80
CA PHE A 59 2.17 -0.78 -26.15
C PHE A 59 0.94 -1.14 -25.31
N ILE A 60 0.04 -2.01 -25.80
CA ILE A 60 -1.18 -2.40 -25.06
C ILE A 60 -0.80 -3.12 -23.76
N PHE A 61 0.16 -4.03 -23.82
CA PHE A 61 0.65 -4.75 -22.65
C PHE A 61 1.45 -3.85 -21.71
N ALA A 62 2.19 -2.88 -22.23
CA ALA A 62 2.87 -1.87 -21.42
C ALA A 62 1.87 -1.02 -20.62
N PHE A 63 0.78 -0.55 -21.25
CA PHE A 63 -0.27 0.22 -20.57
C PHE A 63 -1.01 -0.62 -19.52
N LEU A 64 -1.29 -1.88 -19.84
CA LEU A 64 -1.90 -2.81 -18.90
C LEU A 64 -1.00 -3.06 -17.68
N GLY A 65 0.28 -3.36 -17.91
CA GLY A 65 1.27 -3.59 -16.86
C GLY A 65 1.48 -2.36 -15.98
N LEU A 66 1.60 -1.17 -16.59
CA LEU A 66 1.72 0.10 -15.87
C LEU A 66 0.47 0.37 -15.01
N GLY A 67 -0.73 0.12 -15.55
CA GLY A 67 -1.97 0.25 -14.78
C GLY A 67 -2.03 -0.68 -13.56
N ILE A 68 -1.67 -1.96 -13.73
CA ILE A 68 -1.59 -2.93 -12.62
C ILE A 68 -0.58 -2.46 -11.57
N PHE A 69 0.59 -1.99 -11.99
CA PHE A 69 1.61 -1.49 -11.10
C PHE A 69 1.13 -0.28 -10.28
N LEU A 70 0.43 0.67 -10.90
CA LEU A 70 -0.17 1.82 -10.21
C LEU A 70 -1.23 1.39 -9.17
N CYS A 71 -2.01 0.35 -9.46
CA CYS A 71 -2.95 -0.21 -8.48
C CYS A 71 -2.23 -0.83 -7.28
N VAL A 72 -1.14 -1.59 -7.49
CA VAL A 72 -0.33 -2.16 -6.40
C VAL A 72 0.32 -1.05 -5.55
N LEU A 73 0.82 0.00 -6.21
CA LEU A 73 1.36 1.19 -5.54
C LEU A 73 0.29 1.84 -4.64
N THR A 74 -0.93 1.99 -5.16
CA THR A 74 -2.05 2.59 -4.44
C THR A 74 -2.45 1.77 -3.21
N CYS A 75 -2.60 0.45 -3.37
CA CYS A 75 -2.91 -0.45 -2.26
C CYS A 75 -1.86 -0.36 -1.16
N SER A 76 -0.58 -0.39 -1.54
CA SER A 76 0.54 -0.26 -0.60
C SER A 76 0.54 1.11 0.10
N GLY A 77 0.23 2.19 -0.62
CA GLY A 77 0.16 3.54 -0.09
C GLY A 77 -1.00 3.77 0.90
N HIS A 78 -2.18 3.19 0.65
CA HIS A 78 -3.29 3.21 1.61
C HIS A 78 -2.95 2.47 2.89
N ILE A 79 -2.38 1.27 2.78
CA ILE A 79 -1.97 0.47 3.94
C ILE A 79 -0.84 1.19 4.69
N ALA A 80 0.11 1.81 3.99
CA ALA A 80 1.19 2.57 4.62
C ALA A 80 0.68 3.81 5.39
N ALA A 81 -0.35 4.48 4.89
CA ALA A 81 -0.98 5.61 5.57
C ALA A 81 -1.75 5.20 6.83
N GLU A 82 -2.28 3.98 6.90
CA GLU A 82 -3.13 3.49 8.00
C GLU A 82 -2.37 2.71 9.06
N THR A 83 -1.39 1.89 8.68
CA THR A 83 -0.92 0.82 9.58
C THR A 83 0.22 1.21 10.51
N ILE A 84 0.92 2.33 10.30
CA ILE A 84 2.18 2.68 11.02
C ILE A 84 3.16 1.48 11.07
N ASN A 85 2.97 0.47 10.21
CA ASN A 85 3.76 -0.74 10.18
C ASN A 85 5.02 -0.42 9.38
N ASN A 86 6.18 -0.48 10.04
CA ASN A 86 7.47 -0.18 9.43
C ASN A 86 7.70 -0.95 8.12
N HIS A 87 7.22 -2.20 8.01
CA HIS A 87 7.38 -3.00 6.80
C HIS A 87 6.54 -2.50 5.62
N CYS A 88 5.30 -2.07 5.84
CA CYS A 88 4.43 -1.57 4.78
C CYS A 88 4.90 -0.20 4.28
N LEU A 89 5.27 0.68 5.22
CA LEU A 89 5.84 1.99 4.90
C LEU A 89 7.17 1.84 4.14
N SER A 90 8.00 0.87 4.51
CA SER A 90 9.23 0.54 3.79
C SER A 90 8.94 0.00 2.39
N CYS A 91 7.93 -0.85 2.21
CA CYS A 91 7.53 -1.38 0.90
C CYS A 91 7.05 -0.23 -0.02
N TYR A 92 6.20 0.65 0.49
CA TYR A 92 5.73 1.83 -0.22
C TYR A 92 6.88 2.77 -0.61
N ALA A 93 7.76 3.12 0.35
CA ALA A 93 8.93 3.94 0.08
C ALA A 93 9.89 3.28 -0.94
N ALA A 94 10.11 1.97 -0.85
CA ALA A 94 10.93 1.24 -1.83
C ALA A 94 10.30 1.25 -3.22
N THR A 95 8.97 1.13 -3.31
CA THR A 95 8.25 1.21 -4.60
C THR A 95 8.34 2.60 -5.21
N LEU A 96 8.23 3.67 -4.40
CA LEU A 96 8.46 5.04 -4.86
C LEU A 96 9.93 5.27 -5.26
N ILE A 97 10.91 4.73 -4.56
CA ILE A 97 12.32 4.85 -4.96
C ILE A 97 12.58 4.10 -6.27
N PHE A 98 12.01 2.91 -6.43
CA PHE A 98 12.12 2.14 -7.66
C PHE A 98 11.56 2.91 -8.87
N LEU A 99 10.38 3.53 -8.72
CA LEU A 99 9.81 4.40 -9.76
C LEU A 99 10.75 5.57 -10.10
N LEU A 100 11.41 6.17 -9.11
CA LEU A 100 12.28 7.32 -9.32
C LEU A 100 13.54 6.92 -10.11
N ILE A 101 14.10 5.75 -9.75
CA ILE A 101 15.23 5.16 -10.48
C ILE A 101 14.80 4.80 -11.90
N LEU A 102 13.62 4.22 -12.08
CA LEU A 102 13.10 3.85 -13.40
C LEU A 102 12.89 5.10 -14.29
N GLU A 103 12.31 6.17 -13.76
CA GLU A 103 12.16 7.44 -14.47
C GLU A 103 13.51 8.06 -14.84
N ALA A 104 14.46 8.05 -13.90
CA ALA A 104 15.82 8.53 -14.14
C ALA A 104 16.53 7.67 -15.19
N ALA A 105 16.36 6.35 -15.15
CA ALA A 105 16.94 5.41 -16.10
C ALA A 105 16.36 5.61 -17.51
N ILE A 106 15.04 5.74 -17.65
CA ILE A 106 14.38 6.02 -18.93
C ILE A 106 14.83 7.38 -19.46
N THR A 107 14.87 8.41 -18.62
CA THR A 107 15.32 9.76 -19.02
C THR A 107 16.78 9.74 -19.46
N ALA A 108 17.64 9.04 -18.72
CA ALA A 108 19.04 8.88 -19.05
C ALA A 108 19.22 8.07 -20.35
N ASP A 109 18.46 6.99 -20.54
CA ASP A 109 18.50 6.18 -21.76
C ASP A 109 18.10 7.02 -22.97
N ILE A 110 16.98 7.76 -22.92
CA ILE A 110 16.54 8.65 -24.00
C ILE A 110 17.59 9.74 -24.30
N PHE A 111 18.30 10.24 -23.27
CA PHE A 111 19.29 11.30 -23.44
C PHE A 111 20.64 10.79 -23.98
N LEU A 112 21.06 9.59 -23.55
CA LEU A 112 22.37 9.03 -23.85
C LEU A 112 22.35 8.18 -25.14
N ASN A 113 21.24 7.50 -25.40
CA ASN A 113 21.05 6.65 -26.56
C ASN A 113 20.53 7.49 -27.74
N ARG A 114 21.40 7.90 -28.66
CA ARG A 114 21.00 8.66 -29.86
C ARG A 114 20.08 7.89 -30.80
N ASN A 115 20.06 6.56 -30.71
CA ASN A 115 19.32 5.66 -31.58
C ASN A 115 18.16 4.96 -30.87
N TRP A 116 17.69 5.49 -29.72
CA TRP A 116 16.58 4.90 -28.95
C TRP A 116 15.31 4.66 -29.80
N GLU A 117 15.12 5.46 -30.85
CA GLU A 117 13.99 5.33 -31.79
C GLU A 117 14.03 4.03 -32.61
N GLU A 118 15.21 3.44 -32.84
CA GLU A 118 15.39 2.21 -33.63
C GLU A 118 14.91 0.95 -32.89
N ALA A 119 14.71 1.04 -31.56
CA ALA A 119 14.22 -0.07 -30.74
C ALA A 119 12.73 -0.35 -30.95
N PHE A 120 11.98 0.57 -31.55
CA PHE A 120 10.56 0.38 -31.79
C PHE A 120 10.30 -0.36 -33.11
N PRO A 121 9.32 -1.28 -33.14
CA PRO A 121 8.90 -1.89 -34.40
C PRO A 121 8.34 -0.80 -35.34
N HIS A 122 8.47 -1.03 -36.64
CA HIS A 122 7.99 -0.10 -37.67
C HIS A 122 6.50 0.18 -37.48
N ASP A 123 6.12 1.46 -37.31
CA ASP A 123 4.74 1.89 -37.19
C ASP A 123 4.15 2.19 -38.58
N PRO A 124 3.29 1.33 -39.14
CA PRO A 124 2.66 1.56 -40.44
C PRO A 124 1.62 2.69 -40.41
N THR A 125 1.15 3.11 -39.24
CA THR A 125 0.09 4.13 -39.12
C THR A 125 0.62 5.56 -39.20
N GLY A 126 1.92 5.77 -39.04
CA GLY A 126 2.55 7.09 -38.99
C GLY A 126 2.15 7.95 -37.78
N ARG A 127 1.27 7.44 -36.89
CA ARG A 127 0.75 8.17 -35.73
C ARG A 127 1.83 8.41 -34.69
N PHE A 128 2.79 7.50 -34.57
CA PHE A 128 3.91 7.70 -33.66
C PHE A 128 4.76 8.92 -34.06
N ASN A 129 4.95 9.16 -35.37
CA ASN A 129 5.70 10.34 -35.81
C ASN A 129 4.97 11.64 -35.47
N GLN A 130 3.65 11.68 -35.64
CA GLN A 130 2.82 12.82 -35.25
C GLN A 130 2.91 13.08 -33.73
N PHE A 131 2.93 12.03 -32.91
CA PHE A 131 3.13 12.17 -31.46
C PHE A 131 4.51 12.76 -31.12
N LYS A 132 5.59 12.28 -31.77
CA LYS A 132 6.94 12.83 -31.58
C LYS A 132 6.99 14.32 -31.93
N GLU A 133 6.35 14.72 -33.04
CA GLU A 133 6.26 16.12 -33.43
C GLU A 133 5.50 16.96 -32.39
N PHE A 134 4.39 16.44 -31.87
CA PHE A 134 3.65 17.09 -30.79
C PHE A 134 4.50 17.29 -29.53
N VAL A 135 5.23 16.27 -29.08
CA VAL A 135 6.14 16.33 -27.92
C VAL A 135 7.27 17.33 -28.17
N ARG A 136 7.86 17.34 -29.37
CA ARG A 136 8.93 18.28 -29.75
C ARG A 136 8.42 19.72 -29.77
N SER A 137 7.24 19.94 -30.35
CA SER A 137 6.57 21.25 -30.39
C SER A 137 6.20 21.76 -29.01
N ASN A 138 5.92 20.87 -28.05
CA ASN A 138 5.50 21.20 -26.68
C ASN A 138 6.52 20.77 -25.63
N SER A 139 7.80 20.78 -25.98
CA SER A 139 8.88 20.26 -25.12
C SER A 139 8.98 21.00 -23.77
N GLY A 140 8.64 22.29 -23.72
CA GLY A 140 8.55 23.03 -22.47
C GLY A 140 7.49 22.46 -21.52
N LEU A 141 6.27 22.26 -22.02
CA LEU A 141 5.16 21.69 -21.24
C LEU A 141 5.45 20.25 -20.82
N CYS A 142 6.03 19.44 -21.69
CA CYS A 142 6.45 18.07 -21.37
C CYS A 142 7.50 18.02 -20.25
N LYS A 143 8.48 18.93 -20.26
CA LYS A 143 9.47 19.06 -19.18
C LYS A 143 8.82 19.47 -17.85
N TRP A 144 7.89 20.42 -17.87
CA TRP A 144 7.16 20.83 -16.66
C TRP A 144 6.33 19.69 -16.07
N ILE A 145 5.69 18.89 -16.93
CA ILE A 145 4.95 17.70 -16.50
C ILE A 145 5.89 16.67 -15.89
N GLY A 146 7.02 16.36 -16.53
CA GLY A 146 8.02 15.45 -15.98
C GLY A 146 8.56 15.94 -14.63
N LEU A 147 8.86 17.25 -14.51
CA LEU A 147 9.30 17.85 -13.26
C LEU A 147 8.22 17.74 -12.17
N LEU A 148 6.95 17.96 -12.52
CA LEU A 148 5.82 17.84 -11.60
C LEU A 148 5.67 16.40 -11.08
N VAL A 149 5.81 15.39 -11.95
CA VAL A 149 5.75 13.97 -11.56
C VAL A 149 6.84 13.64 -10.55
N VAL A 150 8.09 13.99 -10.86
CA VAL A 150 9.24 13.78 -9.95
C VAL A 150 9.04 14.53 -8.62
N ALA A 151 8.51 15.76 -8.67
CA ALA A 151 8.24 16.54 -7.47
C ALA A 151 7.16 15.92 -6.58
N VAL A 152 6.04 15.46 -7.14
CA VAL A 152 4.97 14.76 -6.39
C VAL A 152 5.50 13.48 -5.75
N GLN A 153 6.34 12.74 -6.47
CA GLN A 153 6.94 11.52 -5.97
C GLN A 153 7.94 11.77 -4.84
N ALA A 154 8.82 12.77 -4.99
CA ALA A 154 9.74 13.19 -3.94
C ALA A 154 9.00 13.70 -2.70
N LEU A 155 7.92 14.47 -2.89
CA LEU A 155 7.05 14.93 -1.80
C LEU A 155 6.38 13.74 -1.10
N SER A 156 5.89 12.74 -1.84
CA SER A 156 5.28 11.54 -1.26
C SER A 156 6.28 10.73 -0.41
N ILE A 157 7.54 10.65 -0.85
CA ILE A 157 8.63 10.04 -0.07
C ILE A 157 8.90 10.85 1.20
N LEU A 158 9.03 12.18 1.09
CA LEU A 158 9.25 13.07 2.22
C LEU A 158 8.10 12.97 3.25
N LEU A 159 6.86 13.01 2.79
CA LEU A 159 5.67 12.83 3.62
C LEU A 159 5.71 11.49 4.37
N SER A 160 6.06 10.41 3.67
CA SER A 160 6.21 9.08 4.28
C SER A 160 7.31 9.05 5.35
N MET A 161 8.44 9.71 5.10
CA MET A 161 9.56 9.82 6.04
C MET A 161 9.19 10.64 7.28
N VAL A 162 8.50 11.78 7.10
CA VAL A 162 8.02 12.62 8.21
C VAL A 162 6.99 11.85 9.04
N LEU A 163 6.06 11.14 8.38
CA LEU A 163 5.08 10.31 9.07
C LEU A 163 5.75 9.19 9.88
N ARG A 164 6.83 8.59 9.36
CA ARG A 164 7.67 7.64 10.09
C ARG A 164 8.34 8.27 11.31
N ALA A 165 8.94 9.44 11.13
CA ALA A 165 9.71 10.13 12.18
C ALA A 165 8.82 10.62 13.33
N LEU A 166 7.57 10.93 13.03
CA LEU A 166 6.57 11.27 14.02
C LEU A 166 6.24 10.07 14.94
N GLY A 167 6.43 8.83 14.50
CA GLY A 167 6.13 7.64 15.29
C GLY A 167 4.61 7.45 15.53
N PRO A 168 4.18 6.31 16.07
CA PRO A 168 2.77 6.12 16.45
C PRO A 168 2.37 7.14 17.52
N ASP A 169 1.17 7.70 17.39
CA ASP A 169 0.60 8.58 18.41
C ASP A 169 0.28 7.71 19.63
N GLN A 170 1.05 7.85 20.72
CA GLN A 170 0.74 7.22 22.01
C GLN A 170 -0.42 7.95 22.74
N GLY A 171 -1.26 8.69 22.01
CA GLY A 171 -2.26 9.61 22.58
C GLY A 171 -3.67 9.05 22.70
N GLU A 172 -3.94 7.81 22.28
CA GLU A 172 -5.28 7.20 22.33
C GLU A 172 -5.29 5.77 22.93
N TYR A 173 -4.27 5.44 23.73
CA TYR A 173 -4.16 4.16 24.44
C TYR A 173 -3.79 4.34 25.93
N ASP A 174 -4.32 5.37 26.60
CA ASP A 174 -4.21 5.51 28.06
C ASP A 174 -5.53 6.03 28.68
N GLU A 175 -6.68 5.50 28.22
CA GLU A 175 -7.93 5.57 29.00
C GLU A 175 -8.94 4.50 28.53
N SER A 176 -8.54 3.23 28.58
CA SER A 176 -9.48 2.13 28.83
C SER A 176 -8.67 0.91 29.25
N ASP A 177 -8.68 0.63 30.56
CA ASP A 177 -8.34 -0.67 31.12
C ASP A 177 -9.25 -1.73 30.49
N ASP A 178 -8.88 -2.28 29.34
CA ASP A 178 -9.32 -3.63 28.97
C ASP A 178 -8.26 -4.36 28.13
N ASP A 179 -7.94 -5.54 28.63
CA ASP A 179 -6.91 -6.44 28.15
C ASP A 179 -7.07 -6.76 26.66
N SER A 180 -6.02 -6.54 25.87
CA SER A 180 -5.90 -7.17 24.54
C SER A 180 -4.47 -7.63 24.29
N LEU A 181 -4.12 -8.70 25.01
CA LEU A 181 -3.08 -9.64 24.59
C LEU A 181 -3.37 -10.12 23.15
N PRO A 182 -2.38 -10.19 22.25
CA PRO A 182 -2.59 -10.69 20.91
C PRO A 182 -2.93 -12.19 20.99
N ALA A 183 -4.10 -12.55 20.45
CA ALA A 183 -4.68 -13.88 20.50
C ALA A 183 -3.67 -15.01 20.27
N ARG A 184 -3.31 -15.71 21.36
CA ARG A 184 -2.69 -17.03 21.34
C ARG A 184 -3.43 -17.94 22.34
N LEU A 185 -4.21 -18.85 21.73
CA LEU A 185 -4.79 -20.09 22.27
C LEU A 185 -6.04 -19.97 23.18
N PRO A 186 -7.21 -20.49 22.75
CA PRO A 186 -8.25 -20.91 23.68
C PRO A 186 -7.89 -22.29 24.25
N LEU A 187 -8.52 -22.67 25.36
CA LEU A 187 -8.51 -24.01 25.99
C LEU A 187 -7.64 -24.24 27.24
N LEU A 188 -7.56 -23.31 28.20
CA LEU A 188 -7.46 -23.70 29.63
C LEU A 188 -7.60 -22.52 30.62
N LYS A 189 -8.76 -21.86 30.73
CA LYS A 189 -8.97 -20.96 31.88
C LYS A 189 -10.43 -20.80 32.24
N ASN A 190 -11.05 -21.86 32.74
CA ASN A 190 -12.32 -21.74 33.43
C ASN A 190 -12.46 -22.75 34.57
N GLN A 191 -11.53 -22.71 35.53
CA GLN A 191 -11.64 -23.47 36.78
C GLN A 191 -10.97 -22.76 37.96
N ALA A 192 -11.09 -21.43 38.07
CA ALA A 192 -10.57 -20.70 39.22
C ALA A 192 -11.44 -19.53 39.71
N HIS A 193 -12.68 -19.36 39.22
CA HIS A 193 -13.55 -18.26 39.67
C HIS A 193 -14.98 -18.69 40.05
N ILE A 194 -15.16 -19.95 40.47
CA ILE A 194 -16.38 -20.41 41.18
C ILE A 194 -15.96 -21.22 42.42
N THR A 195 -15.26 -20.61 43.38
CA THR A 195 -15.11 -21.21 44.72
C THR A 195 -14.96 -20.21 45.87
N HIS A 196 -14.73 -18.91 45.64
CA HIS A 196 -14.44 -17.97 46.73
C HIS A 196 -15.57 -16.99 47.13
N ALA A 197 -16.83 -17.29 46.77
CA ALA A 197 -17.99 -16.48 47.17
C ALA A 197 -19.02 -17.21 48.07
N ALA A 198 -18.68 -18.37 48.63
CA ALA A 198 -19.61 -19.17 49.45
C ALA A 198 -19.03 -19.64 50.80
N ASP A 199 -17.90 -19.09 51.27
CA ASP A 199 -17.30 -19.53 52.53
C ASP A 199 -16.67 -18.39 53.35
N ARG A 200 -17.50 -17.45 53.80
CA ARG A 200 -17.24 -16.64 55.00
C ARG A 200 -18.48 -15.86 55.40
N LYS A 201 -19.25 -16.44 56.32
CA LYS A 201 -20.24 -15.84 57.26
C LYS A 201 -21.47 -16.74 57.36
N PHE A 202 -21.35 -17.88 58.05
CA PHE A 202 -22.35 -18.42 58.98
C PHE A 202 -21.86 -19.78 59.52
N LEU A 203 -20.97 -19.76 60.51
CA LEU A 203 -20.90 -20.86 61.46
C LEU A 203 -20.65 -20.27 62.85
N GLY A 204 -21.72 -19.70 63.39
CA GLY A 204 -21.84 -19.54 64.83
C GLY A 204 -22.19 -20.89 65.44
N ASN A 205 -21.60 -21.13 66.61
CA ASN A 205 -22.08 -22.05 67.64
C ASN A 205 -21.82 -23.56 67.42
N ASN A 206 -20.82 -24.11 68.13
CA ASN A 206 -21.05 -25.03 69.25
C ASN A 206 -19.78 -25.82 69.62
N ASP A 207 -19.35 -25.59 70.87
CA ASP A 207 -18.93 -26.55 71.89
C ASP A 207 -18.04 -27.77 71.60
N SER A 208 -17.06 -27.87 72.50
CA SER A 208 -16.67 -29.05 73.31
C SER A 208 -15.41 -29.85 72.94
N ARG A 209 -14.45 -29.73 73.88
CA ARG A 209 -13.45 -30.70 74.40
C ARG A 209 -12.46 -31.31 73.39
N ILE A 210 -11.16 -31.13 73.63
CA ILE A 210 -10.32 -32.05 74.43
C ILE A 210 -8.90 -31.44 74.56
N VAL A 211 -8.53 -31.14 75.80
CA VAL A 211 -7.24 -31.32 76.50
C VAL A 211 -6.00 -31.64 75.64
N GLN A 212 -4.95 -30.81 75.71
CA GLN A 212 -3.65 -31.23 76.29
C GLN A 212 -2.75 -30.03 76.63
N ILE A 213 -2.09 -30.20 77.77
CA ILE A 213 -1.23 -29.32 78.57
C ILE A 213 0.13 -29.11 77.89
N ASP A 214 0.70 -27.89 77.95
CA ASP A 214 2.08 -27.70 78.44
C ASP A 214 2.34 -26.26 78.91
N ASP A 215 3.10 -26.18 80.00
CA ASP A 215 3.46 -25.00 80.78
C ASP A 215 4.58 -24.18 80.11
N THR A 216 4.58 -22.85 80.27
CA THR A 216 5.76 -22.07 80.73
C THR A 216 5.49 -20.55 80.87
N VAL A 217 5.46 -20.09 82.13
CA VAL A 217 6.16 -18.93 82.73
C VAL A 217 6.16 -17.55 82.01
N SER A 218 5.52 -16.53 82.60
CA SER A 218 6.18 -15.36 83.23
C SER A 218 5.21 -14.17 83.48
N ARG A 219 4.70 -14.02 84.72
CA ARG A 219 4.80 -12.82 85.58
C ARG A 219 3.92 -12.94 86.81
#